data_AF-A0A8H4LHF0-F1
#
_entry.id   AF-A0A8H4LHF0-F1
#
_cell.length_a   1.000
_cell.length_b   1.000
_cell.length_c   1.000
_cell.angle_alpha   90.00
_cell.angle_beta   90.00
_cell.angle_gamma   90.00
#
_symmetry.space_group_name_H-M   'P 1'
#
loop_
_entity.id
_entity.type
_entity.pdbx_description
1 polymer ?
#
loop_
_entity_poly.entity_id
_entity_poly.type
_entity_poly.pdbx_seq_one_letter_code
_entity_poly.pdbx_strand_id
1 'polypeptide(L)'
;MSFICPTRIVTYYFVVSTEKVNERIKHGTFDDKFLWKGPITGLKPSGDTNLTALTYEGCLEICENRTDLVSTRSTLEMVATWIFPLAIVFNLPYDSIHTRKIWRTIKAVLNWTGSPQTALTHTIWNVRQIRHCHRMAKSKQNGLWSDAFYVLSCLGQFDITFDDDNLDETFYNALVYGLFRPLSRSRARQDGRVDKDQQYTAHLLSSMAIQLRMLRRRGVIPTLASLGTFITAFVFSIVLAFDEEAGGRTGSPLTLGLLYCWLPLSVIFTIIDRNPVSADRSALLMSRWLFNVNAVLTSARAAIDANGNRDTDLMAEPEWWSPRTNDDNIKPFHINEFIGQGRRVHYCGLADATIRATNGRYKKMGYNLDDYANCARAIRGSLKKRRPGQWYVTALLAFFLVLFEVMMAFLIAFCTPTFGLGCWSGSLVLYGILSSLTWVYHLFSKSPGRKGRFVCHCFNLVSLTWLVTLTGLVLTGGFRTCYCSTVQLSHDYLGYGGYMMFYTFDFYVKNFRMNGPWVTASVLGGLVLGAVLVTATAWWMKCQHLWSTEEKEPTDGLDLTSVDVRADTQWLDR
;
A
#
# COMPACT_ATOMS: atom_id res chain seq x y z
N MET A 1 -1.85 -48.48 46.47
CA MET A 1 -1.05 -48.09 45.30
C MET A 1 -1.83 -46.97 44.62
N SER A 2 -1.74 -45.70 45.02
CA SER A 2 -0.54 -44.86 45.20
C SER A 2 0.27 -44.77 43.90
N PHE A 3 0.08 -43.71 43.10
CA PHE A 3 1.00 -42.57 42.92
C PHE A 3 0.62 -41.78 41.64
N ILE A 4 0.12 -40.53 41.77
CA ILE A 4 0.80 -39.24 41.43
C ILE A 4 1.07 -39.08 39.91
N CYS A 5 0.49 -38.11 39.19
CA CYS A 5 0.79 -36.67 39.32
C CYS A 5 -0.27 -35.79 38.60
N PRO A 6 -0.83 -34.73 39.22
CA PRO A 6 -1.46 -33.65 38.49
C PRO A 6 -0.40 -32.61 38.12
N THR A 7 -0.26 -32.39 36.81
CA THR A 7 0.54 -31.34 36.17
C THR A 7 0.08 -29.95 36.59
N ARG A 8 0.67 -29.42 37.67
CA ARG A 8 0.72 -27.98 37.92
C ARG A 8 1.84 -27.38 37.06
N ILE A 9 1.50 -26.95 35.85
CA ILE A 9 2.37 -26.09 35.04
C ILE A 9 2.31 -24.70 35.68
N VAL A 10 3.34 -24.44 36.45
CA VAL A 10 3.52 -23.32 37.36
C VAL A 10 4.27 -22.25 36.54
N THR A 11 3.52 -21.23 36.12
CA THR A 11 3.93 -19.92 35.55
C THR A 11 4.76 -19.07 36.55
N TYR A 12 6.05 -19.38 36.79
CA TYR A 12 6.81 -18.77 37.90
C TYR A 12 8.23 -18.40 37.47
N TYR A 13 8.42 -17.19 36.95
CA TYR A 13 9.78 -16.60 36.91
C TYR A 13 9.79 -15.15 37.44
N PHE A 14 8.77 -14.32 37.16
CA PHE A 14 8.66 -13.00 37.80
C PHE A 14 8.15 -13.05 39.26
N VAL A 15 7.22 -13.96 39.60
CA VAL A 15 6.73 -14.13 40.98
C VAL A 15 7.87 -14.54 41.92
N VAL A 16 8.80 -15.36 41.42
CA VAL A 16 10.00 -15.80 42.16
C VAL A 16 10.94 -14.62 42.43
N SER A 17 10.96 -13.59 41.57
CA SER A 17 11.78 -12.39 41.79
C SER A 17 11.14 -11.47 42.83
N THR A 18 9.84 -11.19 42.77
CA THR A 18 9.15 -10.41 43.82
C THR A 18 9.29 -11.01 45.20
N GLU A 19 9.12 -12.32 45.30
CA GLU A 19 9.15 -13.03 46.58
C GLU A 19 10.57 -13.04 47.14
N LYS A 20 11.59 -13.33 46.30
CA LYS A 20 13.00 -13.21 46.69
C LYS A 20 13.42 -11.78 47.06
N VAL A 21 12.90 -10.78 46.37
CA VAL A 21 13.18 -9.37 46.68
C VAL A 21 12.56 -8.99 48.01
N ASN A 22 11.28 -9.32 48.21
CA ASN A 22 10.60 -9.08 49.47
C ASN A 22 11.22 -9.87 50.63
N GLU A 23 11.69 -11.09 50.39
CA GLU A 23 12.44 -11.89 51.38
C GLU A 23 13.78 -11.25 51.72
N ARG A 24 14.58 -10.83 50.72
CA ARG A 24 15.87 -10.15 50.96
C ARG A 24 15.70 -8.83 51.71
N ILE A 25 14.65 -8.08 51.39
CA ILE A 25 14.26 -6.85 52.10
C ILE A 25 13.85 -7.19 53.54
N LYS A 26 12.99 -8.19 53.75
CA LYS A 26 12.55 -8.63 55.10
C LYS A 26 13.70 -9.13 55.96
N HIS A 27 14.70 -9.78 55.36
CA HIS A 27 15.89 -10.27 56.06
C HIS A 27 16.96 -9.19 56.29
N GLY A 28 16.72 -7.93 55.91
CA GLY A 28 17.67 -6.83 56.11
C GLY A 28 18.99 -6.99 55.34
N THR A 29 19.01 -7.84 54.32
CA THR A 29 20.20 -8.13 53.51
C THR A 29 20.27 -7.27 52.25
N PHE A 30 19.24 -6.48 51.99
CA PHE A 30 19.16 -5.61 50.83
C PHE A 30 19.52 -4.17 51.24
N ASP A 31 20.63 -3.66 50.70
CA ASP A 31 21.13 -2.32 51.00
C ASP A 31 20.13 -1.23 50.56
N ASP A 32 19.81 -0.31 51.45
CA ASP A 32 18.87 0.80 51.24
C ASP A 32 19.21 1.66 50.01
N LYS A 33 20.48 1.67 49.58
CA LYS A 33 20.92 2.38 48.37
C LYS A 33 20.30 1.84 47.08
N PHE A 34 19.87 0.58 47.08
CA PHE A 34 19.27 -0.06 45.91
C PHE A 34 17.77 0.21 45.77
N LEU A 35 17.13 0.71 46.82
CA LEU A 35 15.73 1.11 46.82
C LEU A 35 15.57 2.50 46.21
N TRP A 36 14.56 2.64 45.35
CA TRP A 36 14.20 3.91 44.76
C TRP A 36 13.50 4.80 45.78
N LYS A 37 14.05 5.99 46.03
CA LYS A 37 13.50 6.99 46.97
C LYS A 37 12.83 8.17 46.28
N GLY A 38 12.90 8.23 44.95
CA GLY A 38 12.31 9.31 44.16
C GLY A 38 10.79 9.16 43.98
N PRO A 39 10.12 10.17 43.41
CA PRO A 39 8.71 10.08 43.10
C PRO A 39 8.42 9.01 42.03
N ILE A 40 7.40 8.18 42.27
CA ILE A 40 6.90 7.20 41.29
C ILE A 40 5.87 7.90 40.41
N THR A 41 6.15 7.97 39.11
CA THR A 41 5.32 8.70 38.15
C THR A 41 4.06 7.92 37.80
N GLY A 42 2.90 8.60 37.75
CA GLY A 42 1.65 8.04 37.25
C GLY A 42 0.86 7.21 38.26
N LEU A 43 1.33 7.12 39.51
CA LEU A 43 0.62 6.48 40.61
C LEU A 43 -0.66 7.26 40.94
N LYS A 44 -1.77 6.55 41.15
CA LYS A 44 -3.04 7.16 41.60
C LYS A 44 -2.88 7.66 43.04
N PRO A 45 -3.55 8.77 43.43
CA PRO A 45 -3.53 9.26 44.82
C PRO A 45 -4.06 8.24 45.84
N SER A 46 -4.90 7.30 45.40
CA SER A 46 -5.46 6.20 46.19
C SER A 46 -4.67 4.89 46.07
N GLY A 47 -3.50 4.90 45.43
CA GLY A 47 -2.66 3.72 45.24
C GLY A 47 -1.94 3.32 46.52
N ASP A 48 -1.54 2.06 46.60
CA ASP A 48 -0.76 1.54 47.74
C ASP A 48 0.57 2.32 47.86
N THR A 49 0.77 3.00 48.99
CA THR A 49 1.99 3.79 49.25
C THR A 49 3.19 2.92 49.60
N ASN A 50 2.97 1.63 49.92
CA ASN A 50 4.03 0.66 50.23
C ASN A 50 4.57 0.00 48.95
N LEU A 51 4.93 0.84 47.99
CA LEU A 51 5.45 0.45 46.69
C LEU A 51 6.96 0.29 46.75
N THR A 52 7.44 -0.94 46.63
CA THR A 52 8.87 -1.23 46.54
C THR A 52 9.30 -1.07 45.09
N ALA A 53 10.08 -0.03 44.82
CA ALA A 53 10.72 0.20 43.53
C ALA A 53 12.24 0.16 43.69
N LEU A 54 12.93 -0.31 42.66
CA LEU A 54 14.38 -0.51 42.67
C LEU A 54 15.07 0.43 41.70
N THR A 55 16.25 0.89 42.08
CA THR A 55 17.21 1.56 41.19
C THR A 55 17.74 0.58 40.13
N TYR A 56 18.43 1.10 39.12
CA TYR A 56 19.10 0.29 38.10
C TYR A 56 20.16 -0.64 38.70
N GLU A 57 20.95 -0.11 39.62
CA GLU A 57 21.98 -0.87 40.34
C GLU A 57 21.34 -1.98 41.17
N GLY A 58 20.22 -1.70 41.83
CA GLY A 58 19.43 -2.70 42.56
C GLY A 58 18.90 -3.81 41.67
N CYS A 59 18.43 -3.47 40.46
CA CYS A 59 18.00 -4.46 39.48
C CYS A 59 19.16 -5.37 39.05
N LEU A 60 20.32 -4.79 38.72
CA LEU A 60 21.48 -5.57 38.30
C LEU A 60 21.96 -6.54 39.37
N GLU A 61 21.96 -6.10 40.63
CA GLU A 61 22.35 -6.94 41.78
C GLU A 61 21.39 -8.13 41.99
N ILE A 62 20.09 -7.92 41.78
CA ILE A 62 19.09 -8.98 41.95
C ILE A 62 19.04 -9.93 40.75
N CYS A 63 19.09 -9.38 39.55
CA CYS A 63 18.84 -10.11 38.31
C CYS A 63 20.11 -10.67 37.66
N GLU A 64 21.31 -10.33 38.14
CA GLU A 64 22.59 -10.80 37.60
C GLU A 64 22.72 -10.57 36.07
N ASN A 65 22.20 -9.44 35.57
CA ASN A 65 22.16 -9.09 34.14
C ASN A 65 21.40 -10.09 33.23
N ARG A 66 20.54 -10.95 33.81
CA ARG A 66 19.71 -11.87 33.04
C ARG A 66 18.53 -11.15 32.38
N THR A 67 18.12 -11.65 31.23
CA THR A 67 16.91 -11.21 30.53
C THR A 67 15.73 -12.12 30.91
N ASP A 68 14.57 -11.54 31.19
CA ASP A 68 13.36 -12.34 31.41
C ASP A 68 12.76 -12.74 30.07
N LEU A 69 12.82 -14.04 29.77
CA LEU A 69 12.21 -14.57 28.56
C LEU A 69 10.71 -14.68 28.76
N VAL A 70 9.95 -14.30 27.73
CA VAL A 70 8.49 -14.47 27.73
C VAL A 70 8.16 -15.95 27.82
N SER A 71 7.12 -16.29 28.59
CA SER A 71 6.65 -17.67 28.70
C SER A 71 6.22 -18.22 27.33
N THR A 72 6.49 -19.49 27.07
CA THR A 72 6.12 -20.14 25.80
C THR A 72 4.64 -19.97 25.47
N ARG A 73 3.76 -20.00 26.48
CA ARG A 73 2.32 -19.76 26.31
C ARG A 73 2.03 -18.35 25.81
N SER A 74 2.56 -17.33 26.47
CA SER A 74 2.35 -15.94 26.06
C SER A 74 2.97 -15.64 24.69
N THR A 75 4.12 -16.25 24.36
CA THR A 75 4.69 -16.17 23.01
C THR A 75 3.75 -16.81 22.00
N LEU A 76 3.20 -17.99 22.28
CA LEU A 76 2.26 -18.67 21.38
C LEU A 76 0.95 -17.90 21.20
N GLU A 77 0.43 -17.27 22.26
CA GLU A 77 -0.74 -16.38 22.18
C GLU A 77 -0.44 -15.15 21.31
N MET A 78 0.72 -14.50 21.46
CA MET A 78 1.15 -13.39 20.60
C MET A 78 1.33 -13.82 19.14
N VAL A 79 1.95 -14.98 18.91
CA VAL A 79 2.14 -15.57 17.58
C VAL A 79 0.78 -15.86 16.94
N ALA A 80 -0.13 -16.51 17.67
CA ALA A 80 -1.45 -16.86 17.15
C ALA A 80 -2.28 -15.62 16.81
N THR A 81 -2.14 -14.57 17.61
CA THR A 81 -2.90 -13.33 17.46
C THR A 81 -2.35 -12.43 16.37
N TRP A 82 -1.05 -12.45 16.08
CA TRP A 82 -0.45 -11.53 15.10
C TRP A 82 0.25 -12.20 13.94
N ILE A 83 0.98 -13.30 14.13
CA ILE A 83 1.65 -13.97 13.01
C ILE A 83 0.63 -14.64 12.08
N PHE A 84 -0.41 -15.30 12.61
CA PHE A 84 -1.42 -15.89 11.72
C PHE A 84 -2.22 -14.84 10.94
N PRO A 85 -2.66 -13.71 11.53
CA PRO A 85 -3.33 -12.66 10.77
C PRO A 85 -2.41 -11.88 9.83
N LEU A 86 -1.09 -11.86 10.09
CA LEU A 86 -0.10 -11.41 9.12
C LEU A 86 -0.06 -12.29 7.86
N ALA A 87 -0.78 -13.42 7.80
CA ALA A 87 -1.05 -14.11 6.54
C ALA A 87 -1.73 -13.23 5.49
N ILE A 88 -2.31 -12.08 5.87
CA ILE A 88 -2.76 -11.05 4.93
C ILE A 88 -1.63 -10.57 4.00
N VAL A 89 -0.36 -10.64 4.46
CA VAL A 89 0.82 -10.40 3.62
C VAL A 89 0.83 -11.35 2.44
N PHE A 90 0.43 -12.62 2.59
CA PHE A 90 0.36 -13.57 1.47
C PHE A 90 -0.71 -13.22 0.42
N ASN A 91 -1.67 -12.36 0.78
CA ASN A 91 -2.69 -11.88 -0.16
C ASN A 91 -2.26 -10.61 -0.91
N LEU A 92 -1.07 -10.09 -0.64
CA LEU A 92 -0.49 -9.02 -1.44
C LEU A 92 -0.26 -9.51 -2.88
N PRO A 93 -0.32 -8.59 -3.86
CA PRO A 93 -0.25 -8.92 -5.29
C PRO A 93 1.19 -9.28 -5.69
N TYR A 94 1.58 -10.53 -5.44
CA TYR A 94 2.88 -11.07 -5.83
C TYR A 94 2.95 -11.40 -7.33
N ASP A 95 4.12 -11.20 -7.93
CA ASP A 95 4.39 -11.78 -9.24
C ASP A 95 4.59 -13.30 -9.11
N SER A 96 4.30 -14.03 -10.19
CA SER A 96 4.48 -15.48 -10.30
C SER A 96 5.86 -15.95 -9.79
N ILE A 97 5.91 -17.12 -9.17
CA ILE A 97 7.05 -17.73 -8.44
C ILE A 97 8.28 -18.05 -9.32
N HIS A 98 8.29 -17.71 -10.62
CA HIS A 98 9.48 -17.89 -11.46
C HIS A 98 10.71 -17.16 -10.89
N THR A 99 11.86 -17.82 -10.94
CA THR A 99 13.15 -17.38 -10.34
C THR A 99 13.59 -15.97 -10.76
N ARG A 100 13.27 -15.52 -11.98
CA ARG A 100 13.55 -14.15 -12.43
C ARG A 100 12.62 -13.09 -11.82
N LYS A 101 11.41 -13.49 -11.39
CA LYS A 101 10.34 -12.62 -10.87
C LYS A 101 10.32 -12.56 -9.34
N ILE A 102 10.92 -13.51 -8.65
CA ILE A 102 11.02 -13.50 -7.17
C ILE A 102 11.67 -12.21 -6.63
N TRP A 103 12.68 -11.69 -7.32
CA TRP A 103 13.34 -10.44 -6.94
C TRP A 103 12.43 -9.22 -7.07
N ARG A 104 11.48 -9.22 -8.01
CA ARG A 104 10.46 -8.15 -8.11
C ARG A 104 9.50 -8.22 -6.94
N THR A 105 9.10 -9.42 -6.54
CA THR A 105 8.30 -9.68 -5.35
C THR A 105 9.01 -9.23 -4.08
N ILE A 106 10.29 -9.61 -3.87
CA ILE A 106 11.07 -9.20 -2.70
C ILE A 106 11.19 -7.66 -2.63
N LYS A 107 11.46 -6.99 -3.76
CA LYS A 107 11.51 -5.52 -3.81
C LYS A 107 10.16 -4.87 -3.46
N ALA A 108 9.05 -5.47 -3.89
CA ALA A 108 7.72 -4.98 -3.54
C ALA A 108 7.45 -5.12 -2.04
N VAL A 109 7.73 -6.28 -1.44
CA VAL A 109 7.62 -6.51 0.02
C VAL A 109 8.48 -5.51 0.79
N LEU A 110 9.73 -5.34 0.35
CA LEU A 110 10.66 -4.38 0.92
C LEU A 110 10.09 -2.96 0.91
N ASN A 111 9.45 -2.55 -0.18
CA ASN A 111 8.82 -1.23 -0.27
C ASN A 111 7.56 -1.12 0.60
N TRP A 112 6.69 -2.14 0.59
CA TRP A 112 5.47 -2.16 1.40
C TRP A 112 5.73 -2.10 2.89
N THR A 113 6.73 -2.84 3.36
CA THR A 113 7.02 -3.01 4.80
C THR A 113 8.08 -2.04 5.31
N GLY A 114 9.06 -1.71 4.47
CA GLY A 114 10.16 -0.81 4.81
C GLY A 114 9.83 0.67 4.62
N SER A 115 8.87 1.02 3.76
CA SER A 115 8.31 2.39 3.71
C SER A 115 6.83 2.37 3.31
N PRO A 116 5.96 1.88 4.21
CA PRO A 116 4.52 1.82 3.98
C PRO A 116 3.92 3.17 3.58
N GLN A 117 4.43 4.29 4.10
CA GLN A 117 4.01 5.64 3.74
C GLN A 117 4.19 5.91 2.23
N THR A 118 5.34 5.53 1.70
CA THR A 118 5.66 5.71 0.28
C THR A 118 4.77 4.81 -0.58
N ALA A 119 4.69 3.52 -0.24
CA ALA A 119 3.85 2.59 -0.96
C ALA A 119 2.38 3.03 -0.99
N LEU A 120 1.85 3.44 0.17
CA LEU A 120 0.48 3.91 0.33
C LEU A 120 0.25 5.22 -0.43
N THR A 121 1.23 6.13 -0.49
CA THR A 121 1.16 7.34 -1.31
C THR A 121 0.90 7.01 -2.79
N HIS A 122 1.67 6.08 -3.35
CA HIS A 122 1.52 5.66 -4.75
C HIS A 122 0.17 4.98 -5.00
N THR A 123 -0.22 4.08 -4.10
CA THR A 123 -1.48 3.34 -4.24
C THR A 123 -2.69 4.27 -4.12
N ILE A 124 -2.76 5.15 -3.10
CA ILE A 124 -3.85 6.14 -2.95
C ILE A 124 -3.89 7.09 -4.16
N TRP A 125 -2.73 7.52 -4.66
CA TRP A 125 -2.65 8.36 -5.85
C TRP A 125 -3.23 7.65 -7.08
N ASN A 126 -2.92 6.38 -7.30
CA ASN A 126 -3.49 5.62 -8.41
C ASN A 126 -5.01 5.39 -8.24
N VAL A 127 -5.48 5.05 -7.04
CA VAL A 127 -6.91 4.96 -6.73
C VAL A 127 -7.63 6.27 -7.03
N ARG A 128 -7.00 7.41 -6.72
CA ARG A 128 -7.52 8.73 -7.09
C ARG A 128 -7.60 8.91 -8.61
N GLN A 129 -6.58 8.51 -9.36
CA GLN A 129 -6.58 8.57 -10.82
C GLN A 129 -7.70 7.71 -11.42
N ILE A 130 -7.87 6.47 -10.94
CA ILE A 130 -8.97 5.56 -11.33
C ILE A 130 -10.32 6.22 -11.06
N ARG A 131 -10.49 6.86 -9.89
CA ARG A 131 -11.71 7.59 -9.55
C ARG A 131 -11.97 8.77 -10.48
N HIS A 132 -10.93 9.48 -10.92
CA HIS A 132 -11.05 10.58 -11.87
C HIS A 132 -11.50 10.06 -13.24
N CYS A 133 -10.87 9.00 -13.75
CA CYS A 133 -11.29 8.28 -14.94
C CYS A 133 -12.76 7.86 -14.86
N HIS A 134 -13.17 7.26 -13.75
CA HIS A 134 -14.56 6.85 -13.52
C HIS A 134 -15.56 8.01 -13.54
N ARG A 135 -15.26 9.13 -12.88
CA ARG A 135 -16.12 10.32 -12.93
C ARG A 135 -16.28 10.83 -14.36
N MET A 136 -15.22 10.78 -15.15
CA MET A 136 -15.25 11.23 -16.53
C MET A 136 -16.07 10.31 -17.41
N ALA A 137 -15.88 8.99 -17.31
CA ALA A 137 -16.72 8.01 -17.98
C ALA A 137 -18.20 8.17 -17.62
N LYS A 138 -18.52 8.26 -16.32
CA LYS A 138 -19.91 8.39 -15.85
C LYS A 138 -20.61 9.67 -16.36
N SER A 139 -19.88 10.77 -16.49
CA SER A 139 -20.45 12.05 -16.97
C SER A 139 -20.95 12.01 -18.42
N LYS A 140 -20.50 11.01 -19.20
CA LYS A 140 -20.77 10.91 -20.64
C LYS A 140 -21.81 9.87 -21.02
N GLN A 141 -22.13 8.93 -20.11
CA GLN A 141 -23.14 7.88 -20.31
C GLN A 141 -22.99 7.09 -21.64
N ASN A 142 -21.76 6.86 -22.09
CA ASN A 142 -21.46 6.11 -23.31
C ASN A 142 -20.39 5.05 -23.01
N GLY A 143 -20.59 3.83 -23.51
CA GLY A 143 -19.71 2.67 -23.31
C GLY A 143 -18.26 2.94 -23.74
N LEU A 144 -18.04 3.58 -24.89
CA LEU A 144 -16.70 3.88 -25.41
C LEU A 144 -15.91 4.82 -24.49
N TRP A 145 -16.57 5.75 -23.82
CA TRP A 145 -15.92 6.61 -22.82
C TRP A 145 -15.49 5.80 -21.59
N SER A 146 -16.29 4.80 -21.19
CA SER A 146 -15.92 3.86 -20.12
C SER A 146 -14.69 3.04 -20.53
N ASP A 147 -14.63 2.58 -21.77
CA ASP A 147 -13.51 1.81 -22.31
C ASP A 147 -12.22 2.63 -22.37
N ALA A 148 -12.27 3.84 -22.96
CA ALA A 148 -11.13 4.75 -23.03
C ALA A 148 -10.55 5.05 -21.65
N PHE A 149 -11.39 5.43 -20.68
CA PHE A 149 -10.92 5.77 -19.35
C PHE A 149 -10.51 4.55 -18.52
N TYR A 150 -11.05 3.36 -18.80
CA TYR A 150 -10.58 2.13 -18.21
C TYR A 150 -9.17 1.77 -18.71
N VAL A 151 -8.96 1.74 -20.02
CA VAL A 151 -7.63 1.49 -20.63
C VAL A 151 -6.61 2.51 -20.14
N LEU A 152 -6.96 3.80 -20.10
CA LEU A 152 -6.10 4.84 -19.55
C LEU A 152 -5.75 4.60 -18.08
N SER A 153 -6.70 4.12 -17.28
CA SER A 153 -6.45 3.80 -15.87
C SER A 153 -5.51 2.60 -15.69
N CYS A 154 -5.56 1.61 -16.59
CA CYS A 154 -4.63 0.48 -16.62
C CYS A 154 -3.22 0.94 -17.01
N LEU A 155 -3.10 1.70 -18.10
CA LEU A 155 -1.82 2.24 -18.59
C LEU A 155 -1.17 3.14 -17.55
N GLY A 156 -1.97 3.93 -16.82
CA GLY A 156 -1.50 4.81 -15.74
C GLY A 156 -0.90 4.10 -14.52
N GLN A 157 -0.78 2.78 -14.54
CA GLN A 157 -0.10 1.98 -13.51
C GLN A 157 1.25 1.42 -13.95
N PHE A 158 1.70 1.74 -15.17
CA PHE A 158 2.99 1.32 -15.70
C PHE A 158 3.99 2.47 -15.72
N ASP A 159 5.26 2.12 -15.67
CA ASP A 159 6.34 3.06 -15.93
C ASP A 159 6.42 3.34 -17.44
N ILE A 160 6.33 4.61 -17.80
CA ILE A 160 6.27 5.09 -19.19
C ILE A 160 7.34 6.17 -19.34
N THR A 161 8.57 5.78 -19.04
CA THR A 161 9.77 6.57 -19.34
C THR A 161 10.52 5.91 -20.49
N PHE A 162 10.77 6.66 -21.55
CA PHE A 162 11.58 6.23 -22.67
C PHE A 162 12.91 6.98 -22.66
N ASP A 163 14.00 6.25 -22.96
CA ASP A 163 15.33 6.86 -23.09
C ASP A 163 15.49 7.60 -24.44
N ASP A 164 14.65 7.28 -25.42
CA ASP A 164 14.61 7.90 -26.75
C ASP A 164 13.41 8.86 -26.88
N ASP A 165 13.71 10.12 -27.14
CA ASP A 165 12.73 11.21 -27.28
C ASP A 165 11.76 11.02 -28.47
N ASN A 166 12.16 10.30 -29.53
CA ASN A 166 11.32 10.04 -30.70
C ASN A 166 10.30 8.92 -30.43
N LEU A 167 10.73 7.88 -29.71
CA LEU A 167 9.86 6.80 -29.23
C LEU A 167 8.84 7.34 -28.21
N ASP A 168 9.25 8.29 -27.37
CA ASP A 168 8.37 8.98 -26.42
C ASP A 168 7.23 9.73 -27.13
N GLU A 169 7.52 10.43 -28.23
CA GLU A 169 6.52 11.18 -28.99
C GLU A 169 5.54 10.28 -29.75
N THR A 170 6.04 9.26 -30.44
CA THR A 170 5.20 8.30 -31.17
C THR A 170 4.27 7.54 -30.23
N PHE A 171 4.75 7.15 -29.04
CA PHE A 171 3.95 6.50 -28.02
C PHE A 171 2.75 7.35 -27.59
N TYR A 172 2.99 8.61 -27.17
CA TYR A 172 1.88 9.45 -26.69
C TYR A 172 0.91 9.80 -27.82
N ASN A 173 1.39 9.92 -29.06
CA ASN A 173 0.53 10.19 -30.21
C ASN A 173 -0.41 9.01 -30.48
N ALA A 174 0.14 7.80 -30.54
CA ALA A 174 -0.65 6.58 -30.66
C ALA A 174 -1.64 6.43 -29.48
N LEU A 175 -1.19 6.69 -28.25
CA LEU A 175 -2.05 6.63 -27.06
C LEU A 175 -3.26 7.57 -27.16
N VAL A 176 -3.03 8.85 -27.42
CA VAL A 176 -4.12 9.84 -27.49
C VAL A 176 -5.03 9.53 -28.69
N TYR A 177 -4.46 9.14 -29.82
CA TYR A 177 -5.23 8.76 -31.00
C TYR A 177 -6.14 7.56 -30.72
N GLY A 178 -5.61 6.46 -30.17
CA GLY A 178 -6.40 5.26 -29.86
C GLY A 178 -7.47 5.48 -28.79
N LEU A 179 -7.21 6.35 -27.81
CA LEU A 179 -8.17 6.64 -26.75
C LEU A 179 -9.30 7.58 -27.21
N PHE A 180 -8.99 8.60 -28.03
CA PHE A 180 -9.92 9.70 -28.29
C PHE A 180 -10.43 9.79 -29.73
N ARG A 181 -9.78 9.16 -30.73
CA ARG A 181 -10.33 9.07 -32.09
C ARG A 181 -11.70 8.40 -32.13
N PRO A 182 -11.95 7.28 -31.40
CA PRO A 182 -13.28 6.66 -31.33
C PRO A 182 -14.36 7.62 -30.81
N LEU A 183 -13.96 8.55 -29.93
CA LEU A 183 -14.83 9.48 -29.22
C LEU A 183 -15.02 10.80 -29.96
N SER A 184 -14.23 11.05 -30.99
CA SER A 184 -14.30 12.27 -31.79
C SER A 184 -15.61 12.32 -32.58
N ARG A 185 -16.19 13.51 -32.72
CA ARG A 185 -17.31 13.70 -33.66
C ARG A 185 -16.71 13.67 -35.06
N SER A 186 -17.04 12.63 -35.83
CA SER A 186 -16.75 12.68 -37.26
C SER A 186 -17.50 13.87 -37.87
N ARG A 187 -16.87 14.52 -38.84
CA ARG A 187 -17.56 15.47 -39.72
C ARG A 187 -18.56 14.59 -40.46
N ALA A 188 -19.81 14.57 -40.02
CA ALA A 188 -20.85 13.80 -40.68
C ALA A 188 -20.74 14.12 -42.17
N ARG A 189 -20.22 13.16 -42.94
CA ARG A 189 -20.25 13.23 -44.40
C ARG A 189 -21.73 13.34 -44.73
N GLN A 190 -22.08 14.10 -45.76
CA GLN A 190 -23.49 14.29 -46.15
C GLN A 190 -24.27 12.95 -46.27
N ASP A 191 -23.54 11.84 -46.45
CA ASP A 191 -24.03 10.46 -46.55
C ASP A 191 -24.15 9.69 -45.22
N GLY A 192 -23.88 10.30 -44.05
CA GLY A 192 -23.99 9.66 -42.74
C GLY A 192 -22.95 8.57 -42.42
N ARG A 193 -21.97 8.32 -43.31
CA ARG A 193 -20.92 7.30 -43.11
C ARG A 193 -19.87 7.75 -42.09
N VAL A 194 -19.49 6.84 -41.20
CA VAL A 194 -18.41 7.02 -40.21
C VAL A 194 -17.07 6.68 -40.86
N ASP A 195 -16.06 7.51 -40.61
CA ASP A 195 -14.69 7.31 -41.12
C ASP A 195 -14.10 5.93 -40.75
N LYS A 196 -13.40 5.27 -41.69
CA LYS A 196 -12.85 3.90 -41.49
C LYS A 196 -11.86 3.83 -40.32
N ASP A 197 -11.01 4.83 -40.15
CA ASP A 197 -10.02 4.91 -39.05
C ASP A 197 -10.71 5.01 -37.67
N GLN A 198 -11.84 5.70 -37.58
CA GLN A 198 -12.64 5.77 -36.36
C GLN A 198 -13.26 4.42 -36.00
N GLN A 199 -13.74 3.67 -37.00
CA GLN A 199 -14.28 2.32 -36.78
C GLN A 199 -13.21 1.35 -36.28
N TYR A 200 -12.04 1.31 -36.94
CA TYR A 200 -10.91 0.48 -36.51
C TYR A 200 -10.47 0.79 -35.08
N THR A 201 -10.28 2.08 -34.76
CA THR A 201 -9.85 2.49 -33.41
C THR A 201 -10.91 2.19 -32.35
N ALA A 202 -12.20 2.30 -32.66
CA ALA A 202 -13.29 1.95 -31.74
C ALA A 202 -13.30 0.45 -31.42
N HIS A 203 -13.17 -0.40 -32.43
CA HIS A 203 -13.11 -1.85 -32.26
C HIS A 203 -11.89 -2.29 -31.44
N LEU A 204 -10.70 -1.74 -31.75
CA LEU A 204 -9.48 -1.99 -31.00
C LEU A 204 -9.61 -1.56 -29.53
N LEU A 205 -10.20 -0.39 -29.27
CA LEU A 205 -10.38 0.13 -27.91
C LEU A 205 -11.35 -0.75 -27.08
N SER A 206 -12.50 -1.09 -27.64
CA SER A 206 -13.49 -1.94 -26.97
C SER A 206 -12.92 -3.33 -26.65
N SER A 207 -12.28 -3.96 -27.65
CA SER A 207 -11.62 -5.26 -27.49
C SER A 207 -10.58 -5.23 -26.38
N MET A 208 -9.72 -4.20 -26.37
CA MET A 208 -8.71 -4.00 -25.34
C MET A 208 -9.31 -3.85 -23.94
N ALA A 209 -10.36 -3.04 -23.80
CA ALA A 209 -11.03 -2.82 -22.52
C ALA A 209 -11.66 -4.10 -21.98
N ILE A 210 -12.35 -4.87 -22.84
CA ILE A 210 -12.96 -6.17 -22.48
C ILE A 210 -11.89 -7.13 -21.92
N GLN A 211 -10.78 -7.28 -22.62
CA GLN A 211 -9.70 -8.17 -22.17
C GLN A 211 -9.10 -7.77 -20.82
N LEU A 212 -8.85 -6.48 -20.63
CA LEU A 212 -8.33 -5.95 -19.37
C LEU A 212 -9.34 -6.14 -18.21
N ARG A 213 -10.65 -6.09 -18.46
CA ARG A 213 -11.68 -6.35 -17.43
C ARG A 213 -11.73 -7.84 -17.05
N MET A 214 -11.64 -8.72 -18.04
CA MET A 214 -11.60 -10.17 -17.82
C MET A 214 -10.42 -10.58 -16.94
N LEU A 215 -9.25 -9.98 -17.16
CA LEU A 215 -8.06 -10.24 -16.37
C LEU A 215 -8.11 -9.70 -14.92
N ARG A 216 -9.09 -8.87 -14.54
CA ARG A 216 -9.17 -8.26 -13.19
C ARG A 216 -9.94 -9.10 -12.16
N ARG A 217 -10.92 -9.92 -12.55
CA ARG A 217 -11.93 -10.53 -11.65
C ARG A 217 -11.39 -11.54 -10.62
N ARG A 218 -10.18 -12.09 -10.79
CA ARG A 218 -9.67 -13.18 -9.95
C ARG A 218 -8.88 -12.66 -8.74
N GLY A 219 -9.47 -12.69 -7.55
CA GLY A 219 -8.71 -12.60 -6.29
C GLY A 219 -9.08 -11.47 -5.32
N VAL A 220 -10.14 -10.70 -5.55
CA VAL A 220 -10.59 -9.67 -4.60
C VAL A 220 -11.28 -10.29 -3.38
N ILE A 221 -12.13 -11.30 -3.60
CA ILE A 221 -12.93 -11.95 -2.55
C ILE A 221 -12.05 -12.63 -1.49
N PRO A 222 -11.03 -13.46 -1.84
CA PRO A 222 -10.15 -14.05 -0.83
C PRO A 222 -9.41 -13.00 0.01
N THR A 223 -8.98 -11.91 -0.61
CA THR A 223 -8.29 -10.84 0.13
C THR A 223 -9.23 -10.12 1.10
N LEU A 224 -10.48 -9.86 0.74
CA LEU A 224 -11.47 -9.29 1.66
C LEU A 224 -11.76 -10.24 2.84
N ALA A 225 -11.82 -11.56 2.60
CA ALA A 225 -11.96 -12.54 3.68
C ALA A 225 -10.77 -12.51 4.66
N SER A 226 -9.54 -12.43 4.14
CA SER A 226 -8.33 -12.31 4.97
C SER A 226 -8.22 -10.98 5.73
N LEU A 227 -8.82 -9.92 5.19
CA LEU A 227 -8.91 -8.64 5.88
C LEU A 227 -9.86 -8.75 7.07
N GLY A 228 -10.95 -9.51 6.92
CA GLY A 228 -11.87 -9.86 8.00
C GLY A 228 -11.16 -10.59 9.16
N THR A 229 -10.27 -11.55 8.87
CA THR A 229 -9.55 -12.26 9.93
C THR A 229 -8.59 -11.36 10.71
N PHE A 230 -7.94 -10.39 10.05
CA PHE A 230 -7.15 -9.37 10.75
C PHE A 230 -7.99 -8.52 11.68
N ILE A 231 -9.15 -8.02 11.23
CA ILE A 231 -10.05 -7.20 12.05
C ILE A 231 -10.51 -7.99 13.27
N THR A 232 -10.89 -9.26 13.08
CA THR A 232 -11.26 -10.15 14.17
C THR A 232 -10.13 -10.31 15.19
N ALA A 233 -8.90 -10.55 14.74
CA ALA A 233 -7.74 -10.65 15.63
C ALA A 233 -7.42 -9.34 16.38
N PHE A 234 -7.61 -8.20 15.72
CA PHE A 234 -7.46 -6.89 16.36
C PHE A 234 -8.51 -6.68 17.46
N VAL A 235 -9.77 -7.04 17.21
CA VAL A 235 -10.83 -7.00 18.23
C VAL A 235 -10.51 -7.92 19.39
N PHE A 236 -10.08 -9.17 19.14
CA PHE A 236 -9.64 -10.08 20.20
C PHE A 236 -8.49 -9.50 21.01
N SER A 237 -7.55 -8.81 20.39
CA SER A 237 -6.42 -8.18 21.08
C SER A 237 -6.84 -7.05 22.00
N ILE A 238 -7.86 -6.28 21.61
CA ILE A 238 -8.47 -5.27 22.48
C ILE A 238 -9.12 -5.98 23.68
N VAL A 239 -9.94 -7.01 23.44
CA VAL A 239 -10.62 -7.75 24.52
C VAL A 239 -9.60 -8.32 25.50
N LEU A 240 -8.59 -9.03 25.02
CA LEU A 240 -7.54 -9.64 25.85
C LEU A 240 -6.69 -8.60 26.61
N ALA A 241 -6.55 -7.38 26.08
CA ALA A 241 -5.83 -6.32 26.80
C ALA A 241 -6.61 -5.78 28.01
N PHE A 242 -7.94 -5.95 28.02
CA PHE A 242 -8.82 -5.43 29.08
C PHE A 242 -9.45 -6.52 29.96
N ASP A 243 -9.41 -7.79 29.55
CA ASP A 243 -9.99 -8.90 30.29
C ASP A 243 -9.20 -9.23 31.58
N GLU A 244 -9.90 -9.25 32.72
CA GLU A 244 -9.33 -9.60 34.04
C GLU A 244 -9.33 -11.11 34.28
N GLU A 245 -10.23 -11.86 33.64
CA GLU A 245 -10.46 -13.27 33.91
C GLU A 245 -9.51 -14.19 33.11
N ALA A 246 -8.95 -13.70 32.00
CA ALA A 246 -8.08 -14.46 31.10
C ALA A 246 -6.66 -14.76 31.64
N GLY A 247 -6.33 -14.38 32.88
CA GLY A 247 -5.10 -14.79 33.56
C GLY A 247 -3.86 -13.92 33.30
N GLY A 248 -4.08 -12.64 32.95
CA GLY A 248 -3.05 -11.61 32.96
C GLY A 248 -3.22 -10.65 31.79
N ARG A 249 -3.70 -9.44 32.06
CA ARG A 249 -3.71 -8.36 31.07
C ARG A 249 -2.28 -8.15 30.54
N THR A 250 -2.08 -8.10 29.23
CA THR A 250 -0.78 -7.77 28.64
C THR A 250 -0.93 -6.72 27.55
N GLY A 251 -0.11 -5.67 27.59
CA GLY A 251 -0.14 -4.59 26.59
C GLY A 251 0.61 -4.91 25.31
N SER A 252 1.48 -5.91 25.34
CA SER A 252 2.35 -6.29 24.22
C SER A 252 1.58 -6.76 22.98
N PRO A 253 0.54 -7.62 23.09
CA PRO A 253 -0.28 -7.99 21.94
C PRO A 253 -0.98 -6.77 21.33
N LEU A 254 -1.64 -5.94 22.14
CA LEU A 254 -2.36 -4.76 21.65
C LEU A 254 -1.43 -3.75 20.95
N THR A 255 -0.23 -3.53 21.50
CA THR A 255 0.77 -2.63 20.92
C THR A 255 1.26 -3.13 19.57
N LEU A 256 1.56 -4.43 19.44
CA LEU A 256 1.92 -5.03 18.15
C LEU A 256 0.77 -4.91 17.15
N GLY A 257 -0.47 -5.07 17.60
CA GLY A 257 -1.64 -4.87 16.76
C GLY A 257 -1.74 -3.49 16.15
N LEU A 258 -1.67 -2.46 17.00
CA LEU A 258 -1.66 -1.07 16.57
C LEU A 258 -0.47 -0.77 15.66
N LEU A 259 0.71 -1.32 15.97
CA LEU A 259 1.89 -1.17 15.12
C LEU A 259 1.62 -1.72 13.71
N TYR A 260 0.89 -2.82 13.56
CA TYR A 260 0.61 -3.45 12.27
C TYR A 260 -0.69 -3.00 11.60
N CYS A 261 -1.48 -2.10 12.21
CA CYS A 261 -2.74 -1.62 11.63
C CYS A 261 -2.59 -0.97 10.25
N TRP A 262 -1.41 -0.42 9.92
CA TRP A 262 -1.13 0.12 8.58
C TRP A 262 -1.09 -0.95 7.47
N LEU A 263 -0.89 -2.23 7.80
CA LEU A 263 -0.80 -3.31 6.83
C LEU A 263 -2.17 -3.59 6.16
N PRO A 264 -3.27 -3.83 6.92
CA PRO A 264 -4.62 -3.84 6.37
C PRO A 264 -4.96 -2.64 5.48
N LEU A 265 -4.54 -1.43 5.88
CA LEU A 265 -4.74 -0.21 5.08
C LEU A 265 -4.04 -0.35 3.72
N SER A 266 -2.78 -0.79 3.73
CA SER A 266 -2.02 -1.03 2.50
C SER A 266 -2.66 -2.12 1.64
N VAL A 267 -3.13 -3.21 2.25
CA VAL A 267 -3.80 -4.30 1.56
C VAL A 267 -5.09 -3.84 0.89
N ILE A 268 -6.00 -3.14 1.59
CA ILE A 268 -7.26 -2.69 0.98
C ILE A 268 -7.01 -1.74 -0.19
N PHE A 269 -6.07 -0.81 -0.06
CA PHE A 269 -5.75 0.10 -1.17
C PHE A 269 -5.08 -0.63 -2.34
N THR A 270 -4.22 -1.63 -2.10
CA THR A 270 -3.58 -2.39 -3.19
C THR A 270 -4.56 -3.30 -3.93
N ILE A 271 -5.62 -3.77 -3.25
CA ILE A 271 -6.77 -4.42 -3.91
C ILE A 271 -7.50 -3.42 -4.80
N ILE A 272 -7.75 -2.20 -4.32
CA ILE A 272 -8.46 -1.19 -5.09
C ILE A 272 -7.65 -0.74 -6.32
N ASP A 273 -6.35 -0.61 -6.14
CA ASP A 273 -5.39 -0.34 -7.21
C ASP A 273 -5.08 -1.58 -8.06
N ARG A 274 -5.66 -2.75 -7.76
CA ARG A 274 -5.42 -3.96 -8.54
C ARG A 274 -6.09 -3.84 -9.90
N ASN A 275 -5.24 -3.72 -10.91
CA ASN A 275 -5.59 -3.92 -12.31
C ASN A 275 -4.74 -5.09 -12.86
N PRO A 276 -5.16 -5.69 -13.98
CA PRO A 276 -5.20 -7.13 -14.29
C PRO A 276 -4.14 -8.08 -13.68
N VAL A 277 -4.56 -9.32 -13.39
CA VAL A 277 -3.83 -10.39 -12.66
C VAL A 277 -2.39 -10.65 -13.12
N SER A 278 -2.04 -10.34 -14.37
CA SER A 278 -0.67 -10.42 -14.88
C SER A 278 -0.24 -9.09 -15.49
N ALA A 279 0.69 -8.42 -14.82
CA ALA A 279 1.28 -7.17 -15.29
C ALA A 279 2.01 -7.34 -16.64
N ASP A 280 2.81 -8.40 -16.79
CA ASP A 280 3.57 -8.66 -18.01
C ASP A 280 2.64 -8.91 -19.21
N ARG A 281 1.60 -9.75 -19.04
CA ARG A 281 0.62 -10.03 -20.10
C ARG A 281 -0.12 -8.75 -20.49
N SER A 282 -0.48 -7.94 -19.52
CA SER A 282 -1.22 -6.69 -19.76
C SER A 282 -0.35 -5.66 -20.47
N ALA A 283 0.92 -5.54 -20.09
CA ALA A 283 1.90 -4.70 -20.78
C ALA A 283 2.09 -5.12 -22.24
N LEU A 284 2.24 -6.43 -22.50
CA LEU A 284 2.32 -6.96 -23.86
C LEU A 284 1.06 -6.66 -24.66
N LEU A 285 -0.11 -6.86 -24.06
CA LEU A 285 -1.39 -6.59 -24.69
C LEU A 285 -1.56 -5.10 -25.06
N MET A 286 -1.20 -4.21 -24.12
CA MET A 286 -1.24 -2.76 -24.34
C MET A 286 -0.21 -2.31 -25.39
N SER A 287 0.96 -2.95 -25.43
CA SER A 287 1.98 -2.71 -26.46
C SER A 287 1.48 -3.07 -27.86
N ARG A 288 0.88 -4.26 -28.01
CA ARG A 288 0.24 -4.70 -29.26
C ARG A 288 -0.90 -3.78 -29.68
N TRP A 289 -1.75 -3.40 -28.74
CA TRP A 289 -2.83 -2.44 -29.00
C TRP A 289 -2.28 -1.10 -29.50
N LEU A 290 -1.27 -0.53 -28.84
CA LEU A 290 -0.64 0.73 -29.28
C LEU A 290 0.00 0.62 -30.66
N PHE A 291 0.62 -0.52 -30.98
CA PHE A 291 1.17 -0.76 -32.32
C PHE A 291 0.08 -0.74 -33.38
N ASN A 292 -1.01 -1.49 -33.19
CA ASN A 292 -2.13 -1.52 -34.14
C ASN A 292 -2.79 -0.15 -34.29
N VAL A 293 -2.92 0.60 -33.19
CA VAL A 293 -3.41 1.98 -33.21
C VAL A 293 -2.47 2.89 -34.02
N ASN A 294 -1.15 2.72 -33.87
CA ASN A 294 -0.17 3.47 -34.62
C ASN A 294 -0.20 3.12 -36.12
N ALA A 295 -0.40 1.85 -36.48
CA ALA A 295 -0.58 1.43 -37.87
C ALA A 295 -1.82 2.08 -38.52
N VAL A 296 -2.94 2.14 -37.79
CA VAL A 296 -4.14 2.87 -38.24
C VAL A 296 -3.86 4.37 -38.39
N LEU A 297 -3.12 4.98 -37.45
CA LEU A 297 -2.72 6.39 -37.53
C LEU A 297 -1.83 6.68 -38.75
N THR A 298 -0.86 5.82 -39.05
CA THR A 298 0.03 5.99 -40.21
C THR A 298 -0.74 5.85 -41.52
N SER A 299 -1.63 4.86 -41.64
CA SER A 299 -2.48 4.71 -42.82
C SER A 299 -3.44 5.89 -42.99
N ALA A 300 -4.01 6.40 -41.89
CA ALA A 300 -4.88 7.59 -41.93
C ALA A 300 -4.13 8.87 -42.34
N ARG A 301 -2.84 9.00 -41.98
CA ARG A 301 -1.98 10.11 -42.42
C ARG A 301 -1.59 10.00 -43.89
N ALA A 302 -1.32 8.79 -44.38
CA ALA A 302 -1.02 8.55 -45.79
C ALA A 302 -2.21 8.86 -46.71
N ALA A 303 -3.43 8.81 -46.18
CA ALA A 303 -4.67 9.14 -46.88
C ALA A 303 -5.01 10.66 -46.90
N ILE A 304 -4.08 11.51 -46.47
CA ILE A 304 -4.22 12.98 -46.60
C ILE A 304 -3.67 13.39 -47.97
N ASP A 305 -4.49 14.07 -48.77
CA ASP A 305 -4.10 14.58 -50.09
C ASP A 305 -3.15 15.80 -50.01
N ALA A 306 -2.62 16.22 -51.15
CA ALA A 306 -1.74 17.39 -51.25
C ALA A 306 -2.40 18.71 -50.82
N ASN A 307 -3.73 18.76 -50.78
CA ASN A 307 -4.52 19.91 -50.35
C ASN A 307 -4.87 19.85 -48.84
N GLY A 308 -4.43 18.81 -48.13
CA GLY A 308 -4.73 18.59 -46.71
C GLY A 308 -6.11 18.00 -46.43
N ASN A 309 -6.86 17.59 -47.46
CA ASN A 309 -8.14 16.89 -47.29
C ASN A 309 -7.89 15.41 -47.01
N ARG A 310 -8.64 14.86 -46.05
CA ARG A 310 -8.57 13.45 -45.70
C ARG A 310 -9.66 12.69 -46.45
N ASP A 311 -9.26 11.71 -47.26
CA ASP A 311 -10.19 10.73 -47.84
C ASP A 311 -9.92 9.35 -47.24
N THR A 312 -10.71 9.00 -46.22
CA THR A 312 -10.54 7.71 -45.53
C THR A 312 -10.97 6.51 -46.36
N ASP A 313 -11.66 6.71 -47.49
CA ASP A 313 -12.02 5.59 -48.37
C ASP A 313 -10.80 5.04 -49.10
N LEU A 314 -9.82 5.91 -49.37
CA LEU A 314 -8.51 5.61 -49.98
C LEU A 314 -7.46 5.14 -48.96
N MET A 315 -7.83 5.02 -47.68
CA MET A 315 -6.92 4.52 -46.65
C MET A 315 -6.51 3.08 -46.95
N ALA A 316 -5.21 2.87 -47.16
CA ALA A 316 -4.64 1.54 -47.30
C ALA A 316 -4.87 0.71 -46.03
N GLU A 317 -5.01 -0.61 -46.19
CA GLU A 317 -5.15 -1.52 -45.06
C GLU A 317 -3.93 -1.38 -44.13
N PRO A 318 -4.14 -1.14 -42.82
CA PRO A 318 -3.05 -1.02 -41.88
C PRO A 318 -2.35 -2.36 -41.71
N GLU A 319 -1.02 -2.31 -41.58
CA GLU A 319 -0.22 -3.49 -41.28
C GLU A 319 -0.45 -3.91 -39.82
N TRP A 320 -1.29 -4.94 -39.63
CA TRP A 320 -1.63 -5.45 -38.30
C TRP A 320 -0.45 -6.19 -37.66
N TRP A 321 -0.36 -6.09 -36.34
CA TRP A 321 0.44 -7.05 -35.57
C TRP A 321 -0.20 -8.44 -35.71
N SER A 322 0.41 -9.30 -36.53
CA SER A 322 -0.01 -10.69 -36.69
C SER A 322 1.05 -11.65 -36.14
N PRO A 323 0.68 -12.89 -35.77
CA PRO A 323 1.65 -13.93 -35.43
C PRO A 323 2.62 -14.30 -36.55
N ARG A 324 2.35 -13.88 -37.80
CA ARG A 324 3.18 -14.13 -38.98
C ARG A 324 4.14 -12.97 -39.28
N THR A 325 3.95 -11.82 -38.63
CA THR A 325 4.84 -10.68 -38.80
C THR A 325 6.14 -11.01 -38.07
N ASN A 326 7.27 -11.05 -38.79
CA ASN A 326 8.57 -11.36 -38.17
C ASN A 326 8.86 -10.38 -37.03
N ASP A 327 9.00 -10.90 -35.81
CA ASP A 327 9.27 -10.12 -34.59
C ASP A 327 10.53 -9.22 -34.73
N ASP A 328 11.47 -9.58 -35.61
CA ASP A 328 12.70 -8.82 -35.87
C ASP A 328 12.47 -7.47 -36.58
N ASN A 329 11.36 -7.32 -37.32
CA ASN A 329 11.03 -6.08 -38.03
C ASN A 329 10.09 -5.16 -37.25
N ILE A 330 9.42 -5.67 -36.21
CA ILE A 330 8.52 -4.88 -35.39
C ILE A 330 9.32 -4.22 -34.27
N LYS A 331 9.22 -2.89 -34.15
CA LYS A 331 9.69 -2.16 -32.96
C LYS A 331 8.52 -1.96 -32.00
N PRO A 332 8.24 -2.89 -31.05
CA PRO A 332 7.15 -2.71 -30.11
C PRO A 332 7.32 -1.47 -29.25
N PHE A 333 6.21 -0.87 -28.86
CA PHE A 333 6.18 0.10 -27.77
C PHE A 333 6.50 -0.64 -26.46
N HIS A 334 7.74 -0.49 -25.96
CA HIS A 334 8.15 -1.16 -24.74
C HIS A 334 7.53 -0.47 -23.52
N ILE A 335 6.42 -1.01 -23.01
CA ILE A 335 5.85 -0.60 -21.73
C ILE A 335 6.73 -1.20 -20.63
N ASN A 336 7.28 -0.35 -19.76
CA ASN A 336 8.22 -0.80 -18.72
C ASN A 336 7.48 -1.49 -17.57
N GLU A 337 8.19 -1.64 -16.44
CA GLU A 337 7.68 -2.34 -15.27
C GLU A 337 6.40 -1.71 -14.71
N PHE A 338 5.56 -2.57 -14.14
CA PHE A 338 4.38 -2.17 -13.39
C PHE A 338 4.79 -1.47 -12.08
N ILE A 339 4.25 -0.27 -11.88
CA ILE A 339 4.51 0.58 -10.71
C ILE A 339 3.31 0.74 -9.80
N GLY A 340 2.14 0.26 -10.24
CA GLY A 340 0.94 0.17 -9.42
C GLY A 340 1.18 -0.55 -8.10
N GLN A 341 0.26 -0.35 -7.16
CA GLN A 341 0.22 -0.96 -5.84
C GLN A 341 1.43 -0.60 -4.97
N GLY A 342 2.13 0.49 -5.29
CA GLY A 342 3.32 0.93 -4.53
C GLY A 342 4.52 -0.02 -4.65
N ARG A 343 4.55 -0.89 -5.67
CA ARG A 343 5.62 -1.89 -5.85
C ARG A 343 6.97 -1.27 -6.16
N ARG A 344 6.97 -0.07 -6.77
CA ARG A 344 8.17 0.67 -7.13
C ARG A 344 8.03 2.14 -6.74
N VAL A 345 9.11 2.72 -6.20
CA VAL A 345 9.18 4.13 -5.83
C VAL A 345 9.37 4.96 -7.10
N HIS A 346 8.26 5.36 -7.72
CA HIS A 346 8.24 6.18 -8.92
C HIS A 346 6.90 6.89 -9.10
N TYR A 347 6.91 8.17 -9.45
CA TYR A 347 5.67 8.91 -9.71
C TYR A 347 5.04 8.52 -11.07
N CYS A 348 3.84 7.93 -11.06
CA CYS A 348 3.01 7.83 -12.25
C CYS A 348 1.95 8.93 -12.28
N GLY A 349 1.89 9.71 -13.35
CA GLY A 349 0.88 10.74 -13.53
C GLY A 349 0.18 10.69 -14.88
N LEU A 350 0.28 9.59 -15.63
CA LEU A 350 -0.19 9.53 -17.01
C LEU A 350 -1.67 9.85 -17.12
N ALA A 351 -2.53 9.19 -16.33
CA ALA A 351 -3.97 9.38 -16.42
C ALA A 351 -4.36 10.81 -16.06
N ASP A 352 -3.81 11.36 -14.98
CA ASP A 352 -4.05 12.74 -14.58
C ASP A 352 -3.55 13.77 -15.61
N ALA A 353 -2.37 13.55 -16.20
CA ALA A 353 -1.84 14.40 -17.27
C ALA A 353 -2.72 14.33 -18.54
N THR A 354 -3.17 13.13 -18.90
CA THR A 354 -4.04 12.89 -20.07
C THR A 354 -5.40 13.54 -19.89
N ILE A 355 -6.03 13.39 -18.71
CA ILE A 355 -7.32 14.04 -18.42
C ILE A 355 -7.17 15.57 -18.46
N ARG A 356 -6.11 16.13 -17.87
CA ARG A 356 -5.88 17.57 -17.89
C ARG A 356 -5.61 18.10 -19.30
N ALA A 357 -4.84 17.38 -20.11
CA ALA A 357 -4.55 17.78 -21.48
C ALA A 357 -5.78 17.70 -22.41
N THR A 358 -6.68 16.75 -22.15
CA THR A 358 -7.85 16.50 -23.00
C THR A 358 -9.09 17.27 -22.56
N ASN A 359 -9.13 17.77 -21.32
CA ASN A 359 -10.28 18.50 -20.78
C ASN A 359 -10.64 19.71 -21.67
N GLY A 360 -11.86 19.70 -22.22
CA GLY A 360 -12.36 20.73 -23.14
C GLY A 360 -11.82 20.66 -24.58
N ARG A 361 -10.80 19.85 -24.87
CA ARG A 361 -10.18 19.74 -26.21
C ARG A 361 -10.76 18.63 -27.08
N TYR A 362 -11.33 17.58 -26.49
CA TYR A 362 -11.90 16.45 -27.25
C TYR A 362 -13.02 16.87 -28.23
N LYS A 363 -13.71 18.00 -28.00
CA LYS A 363 -14.72 18.53 -28.96
C LYS A 363 -14.10 19.05 -30.26
N LYS A 364 -12.82 19.44 -30.21
CA LYS A 364 -12.04 19.93 -31.35
C LYS A 364 -11.21 18.80 -31.99
N MET A 365 -10.91 17.75 -31.24
CA MET A 365 -10.25 16.55 -31.77
C MET A 365 -11.19 15.84 -32.75
N GLY A 366 -10.65 15.44 -33.91
CA GLY A 366 -11.41 14.80 -34.99
C GLY A 366 -11.24 15.51 -36.33
N TYR A 367 -11.15 16.85 -36.32
CA TYR A 367 -11.02 17.65 -37.55
C TYR A 367 -9.60 17.54 -38.14
N ASN A 368 -8.56 17.76 -37.34
CA ASN A 368 -7.17 17.62 -37.76
C ASN A 368 -6.48 16.49 -36.96
N LEU A 369 -5.66 15.66 -37.63
CA LEU A 369 -4.81 14.67 -36.96
C LEU A 369 -3.72 15.31 -36.10
N ASP A 370 -3.31 16.54 -36.42
CA ASP A 370 -2.34 17.28 -35.62
C ASP A 370 -2.85 17.61 -34.22
N ASP A 371 -4.17 17.65 -34.00
CA ASP A 371 -4.74 17.90 -32.68
C ASP A 371 -4.39 16.79 -31.68
N TYR A 372 -4.25 15.55 -32.15
CA TYR A 372 -3.78 14.43 -31.32
C TYR A 372 -2.31 14.60 -30.95
N ALA A 373 -1.46 15.01 -31.91
CA ALA A 373 -0.05 15.32 -31.66
C ALA A 373 0.12 16.50 -30.69
N ASN A 374 -0.69 17.56 -30.85
CA ASN A 374 -0.72 18.72 -29.96
C ASN A 374 -1.09 18.32 -28.52
N CYS A 375 -2.06 17.41 -28.38
CA CYS A 375 -2.44 16.87 -27.08
C CYS A 375 -1.35 15.98 -26.48
N ALA A 376 -0.74 15.10 -27.28
CA ALA A 376 0.38 14.26 -26.86
C ALA A 376 1.55 15.10 -26.31
N ARG A 377 1.92 16.19 -27.01
CA ARG A 377 2.92 17.15 -26.54
C ARG A 377 2.54 17.82 -25.22
N ALA A 378 1.26 18.17 -25.03
CA ALA A 378 0.76 18.73 -23.77
C ALA A 378 0.83 17.74 -22.60
N ILE A 379 0.56 16.46 -22.84
CA ILE A 379 0.71 15.37 -21.86
C ILE A 379 2.17 15.23 -21.46
N ARG A 380 3.07 15.09 -22.43
CA ARG A 380 4.52 14.99 -22.21
C ARG A 380 5.06 16.19 -21.43
N GLY A 381 4.67 17.41 -21.81
CA GLY A 381 5.03 18.62 -21.08
C GLY A 381 4.54 18.62 -19.64
N SER A 382 3.33 18.10 -19.38
CA SER A 382 2.78 17.98 -18.03
C SER A 382 3.48 16.91 -17.20
N LEU A 383 3.92 15.82 -17.83
CA LEU A 383 4.72 14.76 -17.21
C LEU A 383 6.17 15.18 -16.95
N LYS A 384 6.73 16.15 -17.68
CA LYS A 384 8.05 16.74 -17.35
C LYS A 384 7.96 17.81 -16.24
N LYS A 385 6.83 18.49 -16.11
CA LYS A 385 6.57 19.52 -15.08
C LYS A 385 6.49 18.95 -13.64
N ARG A 386 6.43 19.87 -12.67
CA ARG A 386 6.25 19.57 -11.24
C ARG A 386 4.98 18.74 -11.00
N ARG A 387 5.02 17.87 -9.99
CA ARG A 387 3.86 17.07 -9.57
C ARG A 387 2.68 17.98 -9.21
N PRO A 388 1.43 17.56 -9.49
CA PRO A 388 0.26 18.34 -9.09
C PRO A 388 0.17 18.45 -7.56
N GLY A 389 -0.34 19.58 -7.05
CA GLY A 389 -0.53 19.80 -5.61
C GLY A 389 -1.31 18.68 -4.92
N GLN A 390 -2.27 18.08 -5.64
CA GLN A 390 -3.07 16.96 -5.18
C GLN A 390 -2.23 15.72 -4.83
N TRP A 391 -1.08 15.51 -5.49
CA TRP A 391 -0.17 14.41 -5.16
C TRP A 391 0.48 14.61 -3.80
N TYR A 392 0.86 15.85 -3.44
CA TYR A 392 1.42 16.15 -2.12
C TYR A 392 0.38 15.96 -1.02
N VAL A 393 -0.88 16.30 -1.28
CA VAL A 393 -1.98 16.01 -0.33
C VAL A 393 -2.13 14.50 -0.12
N THR A 394 -2.07 13.69 -1.18
CA THR A 394 -2.10 12.22 -1.02
C THR A 394 -0.87 11.69 -0.29
N ALA A 395 0.30 12.29 -0.49
CA ALA A 395 1.52 11.90 0.21
C ALA A 395 1.45 12.19 1.72
N LEU A 396 0.93 13.36 2.09
CA LEU A 396 0.71 13.74 3.49
C LEU A 396 -0.35 12.85 4.14
N LEU A 397 -1.47 12.59 3.46
CA LEU A 397 -2.51 11.70 3.96
C LEU A 397 -1.95 10.29 4.24
N ALA A 398 -1.21 9.72 3.29
CA ALA A 398 -0.60 8.41 3.45
C ALA A 398 0.43 8.38 4.60
N PHE A 399 1.22 9.44 4.76
CA PHE A 399 2.15 9.59 5.87
C PHE A 399 1.42 9.60 7.22
N PHE A 400 0.39 10.43 7.37
CA PHE A 400 -0.36 10.52 8.62
C PHE A 400 -1.13 9.23 8.93
N LEU A 401 -1.67 8.53 7.94
CA LEU A 401 -2.35 7.25 8.18
C LEU A 401 -1.41 6.22 8.81
N VAL A 402 -0.18 6.09 8.33
CA VAL A 402 0.78 5.15 8.91
C VAL A 402 1.36 5.67 10.23
N LEU A 403 1.76 6.94 10.26
CA LEU A 403 2.37 7.53 11.45
C LEU A 403 1.40 7.50 12.62
N PHE A 404 0.12 7.74 12.39
CA PHE A 404 -0.91 7.69 13.43
C PHE A 404 -0.96 6.32 14.10
N GLU A 405 -0.96 5.23 13.34
CA GLU A 405 -0.96 3.86 13.89
C GLU A 405 0.32 3.57 14.70
N VAL A 406 1.48 3.97 14.18
CA VAL A 406 2.76 3.86 14.91
C VAL A 406 2.73 4.70 16.20
N MET A 407 2.11 5.89 16.18
CA MET A 407 1.98 6.76 17.34
C MET A 407 0.98 6.22 18.37
N MET A 408 -0.08 5.51 17.95
CA MET A 408 -0.99 4.83 18.88
C MET A 408 -0.27 3.66 19.58
N ALA A 409 0.54 2.89 18.85
CA ALA A 409 1.39 1.87 19.45
C ALA A 409 2.42 2.49 20.41
N PHE A 410 3.07 3.59 20.01
CA PHE A 410 3.99 4.33 20.86
C PHE A 410 3.31 4.83 22.14
N LEU A 411 2.10 5.38 22.05
CA LEU A 411 1.36 5.89 23.21
C LEU A 411 1.14 4.78 24.25
N ILE A 412 0.76 3.58 23.82
CA ILE A 412 0.61 2.43 24.73
C ILE A 412 1.96 2.05 25.34
N ALA A 413 3.00 1.89 24.52
CA ALA A 413 4.32 1.47 24.99
C ALA A 413 4.95 2.50 25.95
N PHE A 414 4.77 3.80 25.67
CA PHE A 414 5.31 4.90 26.47
C PHE A 414 4.55 5.09 27.80
N CYS A 415 3.22 4.99 27.77
CA CYS A 415 2.39 5.10 28.98
C CYS A 415 2.38 3.81 29.82
N THR A 416 3.00 2.72 29.34
CA THR A 416 3.22 1.51 30.13
C THR A 416 4.40 1.74 31.07
N PRO A 417 4.18 1.74 32.40
CA PRO A 417 5.26 1.85 33.38
C PRO A 417 6.33 0.80 33.10
N THR A 418 7.58 1.15 33.41
CA THR A 418 8.83 0.39 33.20
C THR A 418 9.43 0.36 31.79
N PHE A 419 8.71 0.48 30.68
CA PHE A 419 9.37 0.29 29.35
C PHE A 419 9.90 1.56 28.65
N GLY A 420 9.31 2.73 28.93
CA GLY A 420 9.75 4.09 28.53
C GLY A 420 10.47 4.27 27.16
N LEU A 421 11.19 5.39 26.98
CA LEU A 421 11.81 5.78 25.70
C LEU A 421 13.10 5.01 25.34
N GLY A 422 13.74 4.36 26.32
CA GLY A 422 15.06 3.75 26.13
C GLY A 422 15.09 2.48 25.29
N CYS A 423 13.97 1.75 25.23
CA CYS A 423 13.89 0.47 24.53
C CYS A 423 12.65 0.36 23.68
N TRP A 424 11.53 -0.12 24.24
CA TRP A 424 10.41 -0.55 23.42
C TRP A 424 9.72 0.62 22.69
N SER A 425 9.36 1.69 23.41
CA SER A 425 8.71 2.84 22.77
C SER A 425 9.68 3.63 21.88
N GLY A 426 10.97 3.74 22.26
CA GLY A 426 12.00 4.32 21.41
C GLY A 426 12.21 3.54 20.12
N SER A 427 12.11 2.21 20.16
CA SER A 427 12.20 1.36 18.98
C SER A 427 11.04 1.60 18.00
N LEU A 428 9.84 1.90 18.51
CA LEU A 428 8.69 2.27 17.67
C LEU A 428 8.91 3.63 16.99
N VAL A 429 9.42 4.62 17.72
CA VAL A 429 9.79 5.94 17.15
C VAL A 429 10.87 5.77 16.08
N LEU A 430 11.90 4.99 16.37
CA LEU A 430 12.99 4.71 15.43
C LEU A 430 12.45 4.02 14.15
N TYR A 431 11.53 3.06 14.27
CA TYR A 431 10.83 2.50 13.11
C TYR A 431 10.09 3.57 12.30
N GLY A 432 9.33 4.45 12.98
CA GLY A 432 8.62 5.56 12.35
C GLY A 432 9.54 6.50 11.57
N ILE A 433 10.72 6.82 12.13
CA ILE A 433 11.74 7.65 11.46
C ILE A 433 12.34 6.92 10.26
N LEU A 434 12.84 5.70 10.46
CA LEU A 434 13.52 4.91 9.42
C LEU A 434 12.59 4.65 8.22
N SER A 435 11.34 4.29 8.47
CA SER A 435 10.35 4.04 7.41
C SER A 435 9.97 5.31 6.63
N SER A 436 10.11 6.48 7.25
CA SER A 436 9.78 7.77 6.64
C SER A 436 10.90 8.33 5.75
N LEU A 437 12.15 7.83 5.84
CA LEU A 437 13.28 8.35 5.07
C LEU A 437 13.06 8.28 3.56
N THR A 438 12.59 7.14 3.07
CA THR A 438 12.26 6.95 1.65
C THR A 438 11.11 7.86 1.21
N TRP A 439 10.12 8.08 2.08
CA TRP A 439 9.01 8.98 1.81
C TRP A 439 9.48 10.43 1.66
N VAL A 440 10.33 10.90 2.59
CA VAL A 440 10.94 12.23 2.55
C VAL A 440 11.75 12.41 1.26
N TYR A 441 12.61 11.44 0.93
CA TYR A 441 13.38 11.49 -0.32
C TYR A 441 12.47 11.60 -1.54
N HIS A 442 11.36 10.86 -1.55
CA HIS A 442 10.41 10.88 -2.65
C HIS A 442 9.61 12.18 -2.75
N LEU A 443 9.50 13.01 -1.69
CA LEU A 443 8.91 14.35 -1.81
C LEU A 443 9.71 15.26 -2.74
N PHE A 444 11.03 15.11 -2.74
CA PHE A 444 11.96 15.93 -3.52
C PHE A 444 12.31 15.31 -4.88
N SER A 445 12.30 13.98 -4.99
CA SER A 445 12.68 13.27 -6.22
C SER A 445 11.48 12.67 -6.94
N LYS A 446 11.19 13.15 -8.16
CA LYS A 446 10.06 12.70 -8.99
C LYS A 446 10.20 11.26 -9.47
N SER A 447 11.34 11.01 -10.11
CA SER A 447 11.76 9.73 -10.65
C SER A 447 13.15 9.47 -10.10
N PRO A 448 13.28 8.71 -9.01
CA PRO A 448 14.59 8.38 -8.51
C PRO A 448 15.30 7.54 -9.58
N GLY A 449 16.43 8.04 -10.07
CA GLY A 449 17.30 7.29 -10.98
C GLY A 449 17.79 5.99 -10.32
N ARG A 450 18.63 5.22 -11.02
CA ARG A 450 19.11 3.92 -10.50
C ARG A 450 19.77 4.04 -9.12
N LYS A 451 20.60 5.07 -8.91
CA LYS A 451 21.25 5.36 -7.63
C LYS A 451 20.25 5.75 -6.53
N GLY A 452 19.31 6.64 -6.84
CA GLY A 452 18.27 7.06 -5.90
C GLY A 452 17.37 5.91 -5.44
N ARG A 453 17.00 5.01 -6.37
CA ARG A 453 16.24 3.79 -6.04
C ARG A 453 17.03 2.85 -5.13
N PHE A 454 18.33 2.69 -5.40
CA PHE A 454 19.19 1.89 -4.53
C PHE A 454 19.22 2.44 -3.10
N VAL A 455 19.41 3.75 -2.93
CA VAL A 455 19.36 4.41 -1.61
C VAL A 455 18.02 4.19 -0.90
N CYS A 456 16.90 4.35 -1.61
CA CYS A 456 15.57 4.06 -1.05
C CYS A 456 15.44 2.60 -0.59
N HIS A 457 15.94 1.64 -1.37
CA HIS A 457 15.92 0.24 -0.99
C HIS A 457 16.80 -0.06 0.23
N CYS A 458 17.95 0.61 0.38
CA CYS A 458 18.78 0.50 1.59
C CYS A 458 18.02 0.99 2.83
N PHE A 459 17.38 2.16 2.77
CA PHE A 459 16.57 2.64 3.90
C PHE A 459 15.40 1.72 4.21
N ASN A 460 14.70 1.24 3.19
CA ASN A 460 13.61 0.28 3.36
C ASN A 460 14.10 -1.03 3.99
N LEU A 461 15.29 -1.50 3.62
CA LEU A 461 15.89 -2.70 4.21
C LEU A 461 16.25 -2.50 5.67
N VAL A 462 16.86 -1.36 6.02
CA VAL A 462 17.17 -1.04 7.41
C VAL A 462 15.89 -0.94 8.25
N SER A 463 14.84 -0.29 7.71
CA SER A 463 13.55 -0.19 8.38
C SER A 463 12.86 -1.54 8.56
N LEU A 464 12.86 -2.40 7.52
CA LEU A 464 12.30 -3.75 7.60
C LEU A 464 13.07 -4.62 8.60
N THR A 465 14.40 -4.62 8.54
CA THR A 465 15.23 -5.34 9.50
C THR A 465 14.91 -4.89 10.92
N TRP A 466 14.80 -3.57 11.13
CA TRP A 466 14.44 -3.03 12.44
C TRP A 466 13.05 -3.47 12.90
N LEU A 467 12.04 -3.48 12.02
CA LEU A 467 10.70 -3.97 12.33
C LEU A 467 10.71 -5.46 12.72
N VAL A 468 11.46 -6.29 11.99
CA VAL A 468 11.63 -7.72 12.30
C VAL A 468 12.36 -7.90 13.64
N THR A 469 13.44 -7.17 13.88
CA THR A 469 14.17 -7.19 15.15
C THR A 469 13.29 -6.76 16.32
N LEU A 470 12.55 -5.65 16.17
CA LEU A 470 11.60 -5.17 17.16
C LEU A 470 10.57 -6.25 17.51
N THR A 471 10.00 -6.89 16.49
CA THR A 471 9.00 -7.95 16.67
C THR A 471 9.59 -9.15 17.37
N GLY A 472 10.78 -9.58 16.96
CA GLY A 472 11.52 -10.65 17.62
C GLY A 472 11.80 -10.35 19.10
N LEU A 473 12.28 -9.14 19.41
CA LEU A 473 12.55 -8.71 20.79
C LEU A 473 11.28 -8.63 21.65
N VAL A 474 10.14 -8.21 21.10
CA VAL A 474 8.86 -8.26 21.83
C VAL A 474 8.45 -9.70 22.09
N LEU A 475 8.55 -10.59 21.10
CA LEU A 475 8.11 -11.99 21.21
C LEU A 475 8.98 -12.81 22.17
N THR A 476 10.29 -12.56 22.19
CA THR A 476 11.23 -13.28 23.07
C THR A 476 11.33 -12.68 24.46
N GLY A 477 10.89 -11.43 24.65
CA GLY A 477 11.13 -10.69 25.89
C GLY A 477 12.48 -9.99 25.94
N GLY A 478 13.16 -9.80 24.80
CA GLY A 478 14.44 -9.10 24.72
C GLY A 478 14.41 -7.66 25.25
N PHE A 479 13.24 -7.04 25.38
CA PHE A 479 13.05 -5.74 26.04
C PHE A 479 12.89 -5.83 27.57
N ARG A 480 12.83 -7.02 28.17
CA ARG A 480 12.72 -7.22 29.62
C ARG A 480 14.12 -7.32 30.26
N THR A 481 14.87 -6.23 30.13
CA THR A 481 16.19 -6.07 30.76
C THR A 481 16.10 -5.03 31.86
N CYS A 482 17.05 -5.04 32.81
CA CYS A 482 17.14 -3.98 33.83
C CYS A 482 17.21 -2.59 33.20
N TYR A 483 18.00 -2.43 32.13
CA TYR A 483 18.16 -1.15 31.45
C TYR A 483 16.85 -0.66 30.82
N CYS A 484 16.17 -1.54 30.10
CA CYS A 484 14.90 -1.22 29.47
C CYS A 484 13.78 -0.99 30.48
N SER A 485 13.86 -1.62 31.66
CA SER A 485 12.82 -1.58 32.70
C SER A 485 12.97 -0.40 33.66
N THR A 486 14.18 0.16 33.81
CA THR A 486 14.42 1.36 34.63
C THR A 486 14.40 2.65 33.83
N VAL A 487 14.63 2.58 32.51
CA VAL A 487 14.57 3.71 31.57
C VAL A 487 15.36 4.92 32.06
N GLN A 488 16.67 4.74 32.24
CA GLN A 488 17.58 5.84 32.63
C GLN A 488 17.46 7.06 31.70
N LEU A 489 17.22 6.83 30.40
CA LEU A 489 17.12 7.90 29.41
C LEU A 489 15.92 8.83 29.60
N SER A 490 14.78 8.36 30.13
CA SER A 490 13.67 9.26 30.45
C SER A 490 13.91 9.98 31.78
N HIS A 491 14.63 9.35 32.70
CA HIS A 491 14.93 9.93 34.00
C HIS A 491 15.84 11.15 33.83
N ASP A 492 16.93 10.98 33.09
CA ASP A 492 17.96 12.02 32.97
C ASP A 492 17.49 13.24 32.16
N TYR A 493 16.61 13.03 31.17
CA TYR A 493 16.17 14.11 30.27
C TYR A 493 14.79 14.68 30.56
N LEU A 494 13.87 13.88 31.12
CA LEU A 494 12.48 14.30 31.34
C LEU A 494 12.09 14.27 32.82
N GLY A 495 12.99 13.83 33.72
CA GLY A 495 12.67 13.68 35.15
C GLY A 495 11.67 12.56 35.44
N TYR A 496 11.50 11.61 34.51
CA TYR A 496 10.53 10.52 34.61
C TYR A 496 11.21 9.15 34.52
N GLY A 497 10.91 8.22 35.43
CA GLY A 497 11.49 6.87 35.44
C GLY A 497 12.70 6.77 36.37
N GLY A 498 13.66 5.91 36.04
CA GLY A 498 14.84 5.62 36.88
C GLY A 498 14.65 4.44 37.83
N TYR A 499 13.48 3.82 37.79
CA TYR A 499 13.09 2.75 38.71
C TYR A 499 12.42 1.58 38.01
N MET A 500 12.62 0.39 38.55
CA MET A 500 11.94 -0.82 38.13
C MET A 500 11.02 -1.31 39.25
N MET A 501 9.86 -1.84 38.86
CA MET A 501 8.94 -2.49 39.77
C MET A 501 8.68 -3.93 39.32
N PHE A 502 8.64 -4.85 40.26
CA PHE A 502 8.42 -6.28 39.99
C PHE A 502 6.94 -6.69 40.04
N TYR A 503 5.99 -5.77 39.86
CA TYR A 503 4.57 -6.12 39.99
C TYR A 503 3.99 -6.74 38.72
N THR A 504 2.90 -7.50 38.91
CA THR A 504 2.10 -8.03 37.81
C THR A 504 1.42 -6.91 37.04
N PHE A 505 0.99 -7.20 35.81
CA PHE A 505 0.31 -6.21 34.98
C PHE A 505 -0.97 -5.65 35.64
N ASP A 506 -1.72 -6.50 36.35
CA ASP A 506 -2.94 -6.12 37.05
C ASP A 506 -2.69 -5.06 38.14
N PHE A 507 -1.54 -5.14 38.79
CA PHE A 507 -1.12 -4.12 39.74
C PHE A 507 -0.96 -2.76 39.07
N TYR A 508 -0.36 -2.70 37.88
CA TYR A 508 -0.19 -1.46 37.15
C TYR A 508 -1.54 -0.85 36.74
N VAL A 509 -2.47 -1.67 36.24
CA VAL A 509 -3.82 -1.19 35.87
C VAL A 509 -4.59 -0.65 37.08
N LYS A 510 -4.50 -1.34 38.22
CA LYS A 510 -5.17 -0.95 39.45
C LYS A 510 -4.59 0.34 40.02
N ASN A 511 -3.27 0.46 40.10
CA ASN A 511 -2.59 1.53 40.81
C ASN A 511 -2.19 2.72 39.94
N PHE A 512 -2.06 2.56 38.61
CA PHE A 512 -1.65 3.61 37.68
C PHE A 512 -2.79 4.03 36.75
N ARG A 513 -2.73 5.26 36.24
CA ARG A 513 -3.74 5.81 35.31
C ARG A 513 -3.51 5.33 33.86
N MET A 514 -3.43 4.02 33.64
CA MET A 514 -3.09 3.44 32.33
C MET A 514 -4.30 3.27 31.39
N ASN A 515 -5.49 3.07 31.96
CA ASN A 515 -6.69 2.77 31.16
C ASN A 515 -7.02 3.90 30.16
N GLY A 516 -6.83 5.16 30.55
CA GLY A 516 -7.13 6.31 29.69
C GLY A 516 -6.36 6.28 28.37
N PRO A 517 -5.00 6.32 28.40
CA PRO A 517 -4.19 6.25 27.19
C PRO A 517 -4.42 4.98 26.36
N TRP A 518 -4.61 3.84 27.01
CA TRP A 518 -4.83 2.56 26.34
C TRP A 518 -6.16 2.52 25.60
N VAL A 519 -7.27 2.85 26.28
CA VAL A 519 -8.59 2.93 25.66
C VAL A 519 -8.56 3.96 24.53
N THR A 520 -7.93 5.11 24.74
CA THR A 520 -7.78 6.14 23.70
C THR A 520 -7.05 5.60 22.48
N ALA A 521 -5.90 4.94 22.66
CA ALA A 521 -5.11 4.38 21.57
C ALA A 521 -5.86 3.27 20.81
N SER A 522 -6.52 2.35 21.53
CA SER A 522 -7.31 1.26 20.93
C SER A 522 -8.49 1.79 20.13
N VAL A 523 -9.26 2.72 20.71
CA VAL A 523 -10.43 3.32 20.05
C VAL A 523 -9.99 4.12 18.83
N LEU A 524 -8.97 4.98 18.96
CA LEU A 524 -8.51 5.80 17.85
C LEU A 524 -7.87 4.99 16.72
N GLY A 525 -6.98 4.04 17.03
CA GLY A 525 -6.39 3.16 16.01
C GLY A 525 -7.45 2.29 15.32
N GLY A 526 -8.39 1.73 16.09
CA GLY A 526 -9.53 0.98 15.54
C GLY A 526 -10.44 1.83 14.65
N LEU A 527 -10.73 3.08 15.05
CA LEU A 527 -11.57 4.01 14.28
C LEU A 527 -10.92 4.40 12.96
N VAL A 528 -9.62 4.71 12.94
CA VAL A 528 -8.91 5.05 11.70
C VAL A 528 -8.92 3.86 10.74
N LEU A 529 -8.57 2.67 11.24
CA LEU A 529 -8.64 1.44 10.46
C LEU A 529 -10.05 1.20 9.90
N GLY A 530 -11.08 1.23 10.75
CA GLY A 530 -12.47 1.03 10.36
C GLY A 530 -12.96 2.06 9.33
N ALA A 531 -12.68 3.34 9.55
CA ALA A 531 -13.07 4.43 8.65
C ALA A 531 -12.42 4.28 7.27
N VAL A 532 -11.12 3.95 7.21
CA VAL A 532 -10.43 3.71 5.94
C VAL A 532 -11.01 2.49 5.23
N LEU A 533 -11.26 1.39 5.95
CA LEU A 533 -11.84 0.19 5.36
C LEU A 533 -13.21 0.45 4.73
N VAL A 534 -14.11 1.11 5.47
CA VAL A 534 -15.44 1.47 4.98
C VAL A 534 -15.35 2.41 3.77
N THR A 535 -14.53 3.46 3.86
CA THR A 535 -14.41 4.43 2.75
C THR A 535 -13.77 3.82 1.50
N ALA A 536 -12.72 3.01 1.66
CA ALA A 536 -12.06 2.30 0.60
C ALA A 536 -13.01 1.30 -0.08
N THR A 537 -13.76 0.51 0.71
CA THR A 537 -14.75 -0.45 0.20
C THR A 537 -15.90 0.26 -0.52
N ALA A 538 -16.40 1.36 0.03
CA ALA A 538 -17.41 2.18 -0.62
C ALA A 538 -16.91 2.76 -1.95
N TRP A 539 -15.65 3.18 -2.02
CA TRP A 539 -15.05 3.67 -3.27
C TRP A 539 -14.85 2.56 -4.29
N TRP A 540 -14.45 1.37 -3.84
CA TRP A 540 -14.38 0.19 -4.68
C TRP A 540 -15.75 -0.09 -5.30
N MET A 541 -16.79 -0.26 -4.49
CA MET A 541 -18.15 -0.48 -4.99
C MET A 541 -18.62 0.64 -5.94
N LYS A 542 -18.34 1.90 -5.60
CA LYS A 542 -18.74 3.04 -6.44
C LYS A 542 -18.06 3.07 -7.81
N CYS A 543 -16.85 2.53 -7.93
CA CYS A 543 -16.12 2.49 -9.20
C CYS A 543 -16.40 1.21 -10.01
N GLN A 544 -17.29 0.33 -9.52
CA GLN A 544 -17.65 -0.94 -10.18
C GLN A 544 -18.07 -0.78 -11.63
N HIS A 545 -18.71 0.32 -12.00
CA HIS A 545 -19.09 0.61 -13.40
C HIS A 545 -17.90 0.59 -14.38
N LEU A 546 -16.70 0.97 -13.94
CA LEU A 546 -15.53 1.02 -14.82
C LEU A 546 -15.05 -0.40 -15.23
N TRP A 547 -15.29 -1.39 -14.38
CA TRP A 547 -14.77 -2.75 -14.51
C TRP A 547 -15.84 -3.84 -14.52
N SER A 548 -17.11 -3.50 -14.38
CA SER A 548 -18.21 -4.43 -14.64
C SER A 548 -18.12 -4.88 -16.10
N THR A 549 -18.23 -6.18 -16.33
CA THR A 549 -18.33 -6.75 -17.68
C THR A 549 -19.78 -7.08 -17.99
N GLU A 550 -20.75 -6.33 -17.47
CA GLU A 550 -22.09 -6.41 -18.06
C GLU A 550 -21.89 -6.22 -19.56
N GLU A 551 -22.16 -7.28 -20.31
CA GLU A 551 -22.10 -7.34 -21.77
C GLU A 551 -23.19 -6.41 -22.27
N LYS A 552 -22.92 -5.10 -22.23
CA LYS A 552 -23.62 -4.18 -23.09
C LYS A 552 -22.95 -4.35 -24.43
N GLU A 553 -23.72 -4.81 -25.42
CA GLU A 553 -23.24 -4.92 -26.79
C GLU A 553 -22.49 -3.63 -27.15
N PRO A 554 -21.31 -3.70 -27.80
CA PRO A 554 -20.38 -2.58 -27.85
C PRO A 554 -20.88 -1.32 -28.59
N THR A 555 -22.11 -1.31 -29.12
CA THR A 555 -22.43 -0.57 -30.34
C THR A 555 -23.88 -0.17 -30.54
N ASP A 556 -24.65 0.13 -29.49
CA ASP A 556 -26.01 0.70 -29.67
C ASP A 556 -26.04 2.10 -30.34
N GLY A 557 -24.88 2.67 -30.74
CA GLY A 557 -24.80 3.99 -31.38
C GLY A 557 -23.88 4.10 -32.60
N LEU A 558 -23.18 3.03 -32.99
CA LEU A 558 -22.50 2.92 -34.29
C LEU A 558 -23.03 1.65 -34.94
N ASP A 559 -23.86 1.79 -35.98
CA ASP A 559 -24.28 0.68 -36.83
C ASP A 559 -23.04 0.06 -37.51
N LEU A 560 -22.39 -0.88 -36.82
CA LEU A 560 -21.23 -1.65 -37.31
C LEU A 560 -21.67 -2.89 -38.11
N THR A 561 -22.97 -3.08 -38.33
CA THR A 561 -23.54 -4.27 -38.98
C THR A 561 -23.26 -4.36 -40.48
N SER A 562 -22.81 -3.27 -41.12
CA SER A 562 -22.74 -3.18 -42.59
C SER A 562 -21.34 -3.31 -43.20
N VAL A 563 -20.28 -3.53 -42.43
CA VAL A 563 -18.92 -3.68 -42.97
C VAL A 563 -18.22 -4.85 -42.25
N ASP A 564 -17.68 -5.80 -43.03
CA ASP A 564 -16.89 -6.94 -42.55
C ASP A 564 -15.51 -6.46 -42.04
N VAL A 565 -15.51 -5.67 -40.97
CA VAL A 565 -14.31 -5.13 -40.32
C VAL A 565 -13.81 -6.17 -39.32
N ARG A 566 -13.32 -7.30 -39.82
CA ARG A 566 -12.43 -8.15 -39.02
C ARG A 566 -11.08 -7.45 -38.91
N ALA A 567 -11.00 -6.41 -38.08
CA ALA A 567 -9.71 -6.04 -37.52
C ALA A 567 -9.13 -7.32 -36.91
N ASP A 568 -7.95 -7.76 -37.35
CA ASP A 568 -7.41 -9.03 -36.90
C ASP A 568 -7.23 -8.95 -35.38
N THR A 569 -8.12 -9.63 -34.65
CA THR A 569 -8.07 -9.79 -33.21
C THR A 569 -7.55 -11.16 -32.82
N GLN A 570 -7.05 -11.99 -33.75
CA GLN A 570 -6.55 -13.33 -33.41
C GLN A 570 -5.33 -13.28 -32.47
N TRP A 571 -4.65 -12.15 -32.36
CA TRP A 571 -3.61 -11.88 -31.36
C TRP A 571 -4.13 -11.74 -29.93
N LEU A 572 -5.45 -11.62 -29.74
CA LEU A 572 -6.14 -11.53 -28.45
C LEU A 572 -6.31 -12.89 -27.75
N ASP A 573 -6.39 -13.99 -28.52
CA ASP A 573 -6.72 -15.34 -28.01
C ASP A 573 -5.50 -16.16 -27.54
N ARG A 574 -4.27 -15.63 -27.69
CA ARG A 574 -3.02 -16.22 -27.20
C ARG A 574 -2.28 -15.25 -26.31
#